data_AF-A0A533U764-F1
#
_entry.id   AF-A0A533U764-F1
#
_cell.length_a   1.000
_cell.length_b   1.000
_cell.length_c   1.000
_cell.angle_alpha   90.00
_cell.angle_beta   90.00
_cell.angle_gamma   90.00
#
_symmetry.space_group_name_H-M   'P 1'
#
loop_
_entity.id
_entity.type
_entity.pdbx_description
1 polymer ?
#
loop_
_entity_poly.entity_id
_entity_poly.type
_entity_poly.pdbx_seq_one_letter_code
_entity_poly.pdbx_strand_id
1 'polypeptide(L)' 'MDKMNFYNIRRLIVVDNNNRMIGIITEKDIFRQIAKSRGLIADLLGTDYPPEHKEIYDRFGDFMSDLLPKL' A
#
# COMPACT_ATOMS: atom_id res chain seq x y z
N MET A 1 -5.26 -3.53 -2.56
CA MET A 1 -4.86 -3.94 -1.20
C MET A 1 -5.82 -4.97 -0.59
N ASP A 2 -7.04 -5.11 -1.11
CA ASP A 2 -8.10 -5.94 -0.49
C ASP A 2 -7.71 -7.39 -0.24
N LYS A 3 -7.03 -8.06 -1.19
CA LYS A 3 -6.51 -9.42 -0.96
C LYS A 3 -5.54 -9.47 0.21
N MET A 4 -4.63 -8.51 0.31
CA MET A 4 -3.67 -8.45 1.42
C MET A 4 -4.39 -8.28 2.77
N ASN A 5 -5.40 -7.40 2.82
CA ASN A 5 -6.20 -7.20 4.03
C ASN A 5 -7.03 -8.45 4.39
N PHE A 6 -7.73 -9.04 3.41
CA PHE A 6 -8.58 -10.20 3.61
C PHE A 6 -7.80 -11.37 4.23
N TYR A 7 -6.58 -11.63 3.75
CA TYR A 7 -5.71 -12.67 4.31
C TYR A 7 -4.84 -12.21 5.47
N ASN A 8 -4.98 -10.95 5.92
CA ASN A 8 -4.13 -10.32 6.92
C ASN A 8 -2.62 -10.49 6.68
N ILE A 9 -2.19 -10.28 5.43
CA ILE A 9 -0.79 -10.32 5.00
C ILE A 9 -0.34 -8.94 4.53
N ARG A 10 0.98 -8.69 4.52
CA ARG A 10 1.58 -7.41 4.10
C ARG A 10 2.56 -7.54 2.94
N ARG A 11 2.64 -8.73 2.35
CA ARG A 11 3.49 -9.04 1.20
C ARG A 11 2.86 -10.12 0.34
N LEU A 12 3.06 -10.01 -0.97
CA LEU A 12 2.67 -11.01 -1.95
C LEU A 12 3.93 -11.54 -2.63
N ILE A 13 3.97 -12.85 -2.83
CA ILE A 13 5.00 -13.49 -3.65
C ILE A 13 4.59 -13.31 -5.12
N VAL A 14 5.51 -12.81 -5.93
CA VAL A 14 5.34 -12.76 -7.38
C VAL A 14 5.91 -14.04 -7.96
N VAL A 15 5.10 -14.76 -8.73
CA VAL A 15 5.49 -16.01 -9.38
C VAL A 15 5.39 -15.88 -10.89
N ASP A 16 6.20 -16.66 -11.62
CA ASP A 16 6.03 -16.84 -13.06
C ASP A 16 4.88 -17.82 -13.39
N ASN A 17 4.64 -18.07 -14.68
CA ASN A 17 3.59 -18.99 -15.14
C ASN A 17 3.83 -20.46 -14.73
N ASN A 18 5.04 -20.81 -14.28
CA ASN A 18 5.40 -22.14 -13.80
C ASN A 18 5.39 -22.23 -12.26
N ASN A 19 4.76 -21.26 -11.58
CA ASN A 19 4.72 -21.13 -10.11
C ASN A 19 6.11 -20.98 -9.45
N ARG A 20 7.13 -20.53 -10.17
CA ARG A 20 8.44 -20.23 -9.59
C ARG A 20 8.44 -18.83 -9.02
N MET A 21 8.91 -18.68 -7.79
CA MET A 21 9.08 -17.36 -7.16
C MET A 21 10.08 -16.52 -7.94
N ILE A 22 9.65 -15.33 -8.38
CA ILE A 22 10.50 -14.35 -9.09
C ILE A 22 10.62 -13.02 -8.35
N GLY A 23 9.86 -12.82 -7.26
CA GLY A 23 9.97 -11.59 -6.48
C GLY A 23 8.98 -11.50 -5.34
N ILE A 24 8.97 -10.32 -4.69
CA ILE A 24 8.07 -9.97 -3.59
C ILE A 24 7.58 -8.55 -3.82
N ILE A 25 6.28 -8.31 -3.60
CA ILE A 25 5.72 -6.96 -3.48
C ILE A 25 5.23 -6.79 -2.05
N THR A 26 5.75 -5.79 -1.35
CA THR A 26 5.30 -5.43 0.01
C THR A 26 4.32 -4.26 -0.02
N GLU A 27 3.52 -4.14 1.04
CA GLU A 27 2.68 -2.97 1.27
C GLU A 27 3.49 -1.66 1.22
N LYS A 28 4.70 -1.66 1.80
CA LYS A 28 5.60 -0.50 1.75
C LYS A 28 6.04 -0.15 0.33
N ASP A 29 6.23 -1.13 -0.56
CA ASP A 29 6.57 -0.85 -1.97
C ASP A 29 5.41 -0.14 -2.67
N ILE A 30 4.17 -0.56 -2.39
CA ILE A 30 2.96 0.08 -2.93
C ILE A 30 2.83 1.51 -2.39
N PHE A 31 2.95 1.70 -1.07
CA PHE A 31 2.88 3.04 -0.45
C PHE A 31 3.95 3.99 -0.98
N ARG A 32 5.19 3.53 -1.20
CA ARG A 32 6.25 4.33 -1.81
C ARG A 32 5.89 4.81 -3.22
N GLN A 33 5.22 3.98 -4.04
CA GLN A 33 4.82 4.40 -5.38
C GLN A 33 3.68 5.42 -5.33
N ILE A 34 2.73 5.25 -4.40
CA ILE A 34 1.65 6.22 -4.18
C ILE A 34 2.24 7.57 -3.76
N ALA A 35 3.17 7.57 -2.79
CA ALA A 35 3.82 8.78 -2.29
C ALA A 35 4.58 9.59 -3.36
N LYS A 36 4.93 8.99 -4.50
CA LYS A 36 5.59 9.69 -5.62
C LYS A 36 4.62 10.47 -6.51
N SER A 37 3.31 10.25 -6.40
CA SER A 37 2.29 10.89 -7.24
C SER A 37 1.29 11.65 -6.39
N ARG A 38 1.26 12.98 -6.54
CA ARG A 38 0.28 13.83 -5.84
C ARG A 38 -1.17 13.44 -6.14
N GLY A 39 -1.45 12.99 -7.37
CA GLY A 39 -2.77 12.49 -7.75
C GLY A 39 -3.16 11.23 -6.99
N LEU A 40 -2.27 10.24 -6.91
CA LEU A 40 -2.54 9.00 -6.15
C LEU A 40 -2.67 9.25 -4.66
N ILE A 41 -1.91 10.20 -4.10
CA ILE A 41 -2.08 10.63 -2.71
C ILE A 41 -3.47 11.25 -2.52
N ALA A 42 -3.91 12.11 -3.44
CA ALA A 42 -5.23 12.72 -3.36
C ALA A 42 -6.36 11.69 -3.52
N ASP A 43 -6.21 10.71 -4.40
CA ASP A 43 -7.19 9.62 -4.56
C ASP A 43 -7.24 8.74 -3.31
N LEU A 44 -6.07 8.50 -2.69
CA LEU A 44 -5.97 7.70 -1.47
C LEU A 44 -6.34 8.50 -0.21
N LEU A 45 -6.23 9.82 -0.16
CA LEU A 45 -6.53 10.63 1.02
C LEU A 45 -7.77 11.53 0.85
N GLY A 46 -8.47 11.39 -0.27
CA GLY A 46 -9.62 12.21 -0.64
C GLY A 46 -10.77 12.11 0.35
N THR A 47 -11.58 13.17 0.40
CA THR A 47 -12.58 13.43 1.44
C THR A 47 -13.78 12.48 1.45
N ASP A 48 -13.99 11.69 0.39
CA ASP A 48 -15.07 10.70 0.30
C ASP A 48 -14.52 9.30 0.54
N TYR A 49 -14.19 9.06 1.80
CA TYR A 49 -13.54 7.84 2.19
C TYR A 49 -14.53 6.70 2.52
N PRO A 50 -14.47 5.51 1.86
CA PRO A 50 -15.28 4.37 2.24
C PRO A 50 -14.83 3.82 3.61
N PRO A 51 -15.66 3.87 4.67
CA PRO A 51 -15.26 3.51 6.04
C PRO A 51 -14.72 2.08 6.18
N GLU A 52 -15.12 1.17 5.29
CA GLU A 52 -14.73 -0.24 5.25
C GLU A 52 -13.22 -0.47 5.08
N HIS A 53 -12.47 0.53 4.62
CA HIS A 53 -11.05 0.37 4.37
C HIS A 53 -10.15 0.96 5.48
N LYS A 54 -10.72 1.49 6.59
CA LYS A 54 -10.07 2.51 7.48
C LYS A 54 -8.62 2.23 7.78
N GLU A 55 -8.35 0.96 8.07
CA GLU A 55 -7.04 0.43 8.40
C GLU A 55 -5.95 0.75 7.37
N ILE A 56 -6.23 0.71 6.06
CA ILE A 56 -5.22 1.02 5.03
C ILE A 56 -4.76 2.48 5.13
N TYR A 57 -5.68 3.38 5.45
CA TYR A 57 -5.47 4.82 5.42
C TYR A 57 -4.69 5.25 6.65
N ASP A 58 -5.05 4.69 7.81
CA ASP A 58 -4.26 4.82 9.04
C ASP A 58 -2.81 4.34 8.79
N ARG A 59 -2.64 3.15 8.20
CA ARG A 59 -1.30 2.62 7.87
C ARG A 59 -0.53 3.47 6.87
N PHE A 60 -1.20 4.04 5.87
CA PHE A 60 -0.55 4.94 4.92
C PHE A 60 -0.15 6.26 5.59
N GLY A 61 -1.00 6.80 6.48
CA GLY A 61 -0.70 7.97 7.30
C GLY A 61 0.51 7.77 8.21
N ASP A 62 0.59 6.61 8.88
CA ASP A 62 1.76 6.22 9.69
C ASP A 62 3.02 6.14 8.82
N PHE A 63 2.92 5.48 7.65
CA PHE A 63 4.03 5.40 6.71
C PHE A 63 4.51 6.78 6.24
N MET A 64 3.60 7.70 5.92
CA MET A 64 3.94 9.06 5.51
C MET A 64 4.57 9.86 6.64
N SER A 65 4.07 9.69 7.87
CA SER A 65 4.65 10.32 9.06
C SER A 65 6.09 9.87 9.33
N ASP A 66 6.41 8.61 9.03
CA ASP A 66 7.79 8.08 9.09
C ASP A 66 8.69 8.58 7.93
N LEU A 67 8.08 8.93 6.80
CA LEU A 67 8.78 9.29 5.56
C LEU A 67 9.10 10.79 5.49
N LEU A 68 8.15 11.66 5.84
CA LEU A 68 8.26 13.12 5.71
C LEU A 68 9.44 13.75 6.50
N PRO A 69 9.82 13.30 7.71
CA PRO A 69 10.96 13.85 8.44
C PRO A 69 12.33 13.57 7.79
N LYS A 70 12.39 12.72 6.76
CA LYS A 70 13.62 12.25 6.10
C LYS A 70 13.81 12.82 4.69
N LEU A 71 12.96 13.76 4.27
CA LEU A 71 13.04 14.53 3.02
C LEU A 71 13.44 15.97 3.34
#